data_AF-A0A914DLJ7-F1
#
_entry.id   AF-A0A914DLJ7-F1
#
_cell.length_a   1.000
_cell.length_b   1.000
_cell.length_c   1.000
_cell.angle_alpha   90.00
_cell.angle_beta   90.00
_cell.angle_gamma   90.00
#
_symmetry.space_group_name_H-M   'P 1'
#
loop_
_entity.id
_entity.type
_entity.pdbx_description
1 polymer ?
#
loop_
_entity_poly.entity_id
_entity_poly.type
_entity_poly.pdbx_seq_one_letter_code
_entity_poly.pdbx_strand_id
1 'polypeptide(L)'
;MHRTASVKIRLAKQIIHVASIYRPPSKNLDKISIFHEQLTDFLSGMDLKASSLLMAGDVNICWYESESEQLKSMATEMGLAQDINEPTHNKQTIDHFY
;
A
#
# COMPACT_ATOMS: atom_id res chain seq x y z
N MET A 1 -13.94 0.27 -7.13
CA MET A 1 -13.74 -0.84 -6.16
C MET A 1 -12.26 -1.18 -6.12
N HIS A 2 -11.62 -0.98 -4.98
CA HIS A 2 -10.23 -1.33 -4.74
C HIS A 2 -10.07 -2.85 -4.63
N ARG A 3 -8.88 -3.38 -4.91
CA ARG A 3 -8.60 -4.81 -4.79
C ARG A 3 -7.40 -5.01 -3.88
N THR A 4 -7.52 -5.96 -2.96
CA THR A 4 -6.43 -6.41 -2.09
C THR A 4 -6.35 -7.93 -2.13
N ALA A 5 -5.15 -8.46 -2.07
CA ALA A 5 -4.88 -9.89 -1.93
C ALA A 5 -3.67 -10.07 -1.01
N SER A 6 -3.64 -11.13 -0.21
CA SER A 6 -2.46 -11.47 0.57
C SER A 6 -2.19 -12.96 0.59
N VAL A 7 -0.91 -13.29 0.76
CA VAL A 7 -0.40 -14.65 0.96
C VAL A 7 0.52 -14.64 2.17
N LYS A 8 0.42 -15.68 3.00
CA LYS A 8 1.30 -15.91 4.14
C LYS A 8 2.38 -16.91 3.75
N ILE A 9 3.64 -16.47 3.74
CA ILE A 9 4.80 -17.31 3.47
C ILE A 9 5.45 -17.66 4.81
N ARG A 10 5.52 -18.96 5.12
CA ARG A 10 6.23 -19.45 6.30
C ARG A 10 7.61 -19.95 5.88
N LEU A 11 8.65 -19.27 6.35
CA LEU A 11 10.03 -19.70 6.27
C LEU A 11 10.45 -20.26 7.64
N ALA A 12 11.50 -21.07 7.68
CA ALA A 12 11.85 -21.92 8.83
C ALA A 12 11.77 -21.23 10.22
N LYS A 13 12.13 -19.94 10.32
CA LYS A 13 12.08 -19.15 11.57
C LYS A 13 11.26 -17.86 11.47
N GLN A 14 10.62 -17.59 10.34
CA GLN A 14 9.94 -16.32 10.12
C GLN A 14 8.67 -16.48 9.29
N ILE A 15 7.72 -15.60 9.56
CA ILE A 15 6.49 -15.49 8.79
C ILE A 15 6.57 -14.16 8.05
N ILE A 16 6.41 -14.22 6.73
CA ILE A 16 6.31 -13.04 5.87
C ILE A 16 4.90 -13.02 5.29
N HIS A 17 4.19 -11.93 5.52
CA HIS A 17 2.96 -11.61 4.83
C HIS A 17 3.31 -10.84 3.57
N VAL A 18 2.84 -11.29 2.42
CA VAL A 18 2.95 -10.56 1.16
C VAL A 18 1.57 -10.09 0.77
N ALA A 19 1.39 -8.79 0.62
CA ALA A 19 0.15 -8.17 0.20
C ALA A 19 0.31 -7.51 -1.17
N SER A 20 -0.71 -7.64 -2.01
CA SER A 20 -0.84 -6.89 -3.25
C SER A 20 -2.05 -5.96 -3.14
N ILE A 21 -1.83 -4.69 -3.45
CA ILE A 21 -2.87 -3.64 -3.41
C ILE A 21 -3.08 -3.07 -4.81
N TYR A 22 -4.32 -2.70 -5.11
CA TYR A 22 -4.64 -1.98 -6.34
C TYR A 22 -5.73 -0.95 -6.07
N ARG A 23 -5.40 0.32 -6.30
CA ARG A 23 -6.40 1.41 -6.39
C ARG A 23 -6.55 1.79 -7.86
N PRO A 24 -7.74 1.60 -8.46
CA PRO A 24 -7.94 1.93 -9.86
C PRO A 24 -7.80 3.43 -10.10
N PRO A 25 -7.36 3.85 -11.31
CA PRO A 25 -7.33 5.26 -11.68
C PRO A 25 -8.77 5.76 -11.70
N SER A 26 -9.09 6.65 -10.76
CA SER A 26 -10.46 7.11 -10.62
C SER A 26 -10.71 8.36 -11.47
N LYS A 27 -11.80 8.35 -12.25
CA LYS A 27 -12.29 9.55 -12.95
C LYS A 27 -13.03 10.51 -12.02
N ASN A 28 -13.53 10.00 -10.89
CA ASN A 28 -14.16 10.76 -9.82
C ASN A 28 -13.30 10.63 -8.58
N LEU A 29 -13.18 11.68 -7.78
CA LEU A 29 -12.39 11.71 -6.55
C LEU A 29 -12.89 10.70 -5.50
N ASP A 30 -12.70 9.39 -5.72
CA ASP A 30 -12.71 8.41 -4.63
C ASP A 30 -11.52 8.81 -3.76
N LYS A 31 -11.85 9.63 -2.76
CA LYS A 31 -10.90 10.31 -1.90
C LYS A 31 -9.94 9.28 -1.37
N ILE A 32 -8.65 9.61 -1.35
CA ILE A 32 -7.63 8.78 -0.72
C ILE A 32 -8.02 8.29 0.69
N SER A 33 -8.88 9.03 1.41
CA SER A 33 -9.46 8.62 2.68
C SER A 33 -10.28 7.31 2.62
N ILE A 34 -10.99 7.03 1.53
CA ILE A 34 -11.74 5.76 1.36
C ILE A 34 -10.76 4.61 1.15
N PHE A 35 -9.72 4.85 0.34
CA PHE A 35 -8.66 3.88 0.15
C PHE A 35 -7.91 3.60 1.47
N HIS A 36 -7.68 4.65 2.26
CA HIS A 36 -7.09 4.56 3.60
C HIS A 36 -7.91 3.64 4.49
N GLU A 37 -9.20 3.90 4.65
CA GLU A 37 -10.09 3.11 5.51
C GLU A 37 -10.06 1.63 5.12
N GLN A 38 -10.16 1.34 3.81
CA GLN A 38 -10.11 -0.03 3.31
C GLN A 38 -8.75 -0.71 3.51
N LEU A 39 -7.66 0.05 3.38
CA LEU A 39 -6.31 -0.46 3.64
C LEU A 39 -6.13 -0.76 5.13
N THR A 40 -6.56 0.14 6.01
CA THR A 40 -6.54 -0.04 7.46
C THR A 40 -7.34 -1.25 7.89
N ASP A 41 -8.56 -1.42 7.38
CA ASP A 41 -9.41 -2.58 7.66
C ASP A 41 -8.74 -3.88 7.18
N PHE A 42 -8.17 -3.86 5.98
CA PHE A 42 -7.44 -5.00 5.44
C PHE A 42 -6.25 -5.41 6.32
N LEU A 43 -5.40 -4.44 6.70
CA LEU A 43 -4.22 -4.69 7.54
C LEU A 43 -4.62 -5.11 8.97
N SER A 44 -5.69 -4.54 9.52
CA SER A 44 -6.21 -4.92 10.85
C SER A 44 -6.74 -6.35 10.89
N GLY A 45 -7.20 -6.86 9.73
CA GLY A 45 -7.58 -8.26 9.57
C GLY A 45 -6.39 -9.22 9.47
N MET A 46 -5.16 -8.72 9.32
CA MET A 46 -3.96 -9.55 9.21
C MET A 46 -3.36 -9.79 10.61
N ASP A 47 -3.09 -11.05 10.94
CA ASP A 47 -2.32 -11.40 12.14
C ASP A 47 -0.82 -11.13 11.89
N LEU A 48 -0.43 -9.87 12.08
CA LEU A 48 0.94 -9.40 11.84
C LEU A 48 1.88 -9.61 13.06
N LYS A 49 1.40 -10.18 14.17
CA LYS A 49 2.20 -10.35 15.39
C LYS A 49 3.43 -11.23 15.12
N ALA A 50 4.61 -10.70 15.43
CA ALA A 50 5.91 -11.35 15.21
C ALA A 50 6.14 -11.82 13.75
N SER A 51 5.60 -11.07 12.77
CA SER A 51 5.77 -11.33 11.35
C SER A 51 6.22 -10.07 10.61
N SER A 52 6.78 -10.26 9.42
CA SER A 52 7.10 -9.16 8.50
C SER A 52 5.97 -8.98 7.50
N LEU A 53 5.69 -7.76 7.09
CA LEU A 53 4.80 -7.44 5.96
C LEU A 53 5.65 -6.91 4.81
N LEU A 54 5.36 -7.40 3.61
CA LEU A 54 5.78 -6.84 2.35
C LEU A 54 4.52 -6.51 1.56
N MET A 55 4.35 -5.27 1.13
CA MET A 55 3.17 -4.84 0.40
C MET A 55 3.55 -4.10 -0.86
N ALA A 56 3.03 -4.54 -2.00
CA ALA A 56 3.32 -3.94 -3.30
C ALA A 56 2.04 -3.67 -4.09
N GLY A 57 2.00 -2.59 -4.86
CA GLY A 57 0.84 -2.37 -5.71
C GLY A 57 0.75 -1.02 -6.42
N ASP A 58 -0.13 -0.96 -7.40
CA ASP A 58 -0.43 0.24 -8.18
C ASP A 58 -1.58 1.01 -7.52
N VAL A 59 -1.30 2.22 -7.05
CA VAL A 59 -2.30 3.07 -6.39
C VAL A 59 -2.88 4.16 -7.29
N ASN A 60 -2.35 4.31 -8.51
CA ASN A 60 -2.71 5.33 -9.48
C ASN A 60 -2.74 6.76 -8.87
N ILE A 61 -1.74 7.11 -8.06
CA ILE A 61 -1.53 8.46 -7.53
C ILE A 61 -0.35 9.09 -8.26
N CYS A 62 -0.42 10.38 -8.55
CA CYS A 62 0.69 11.13 -9.13
C CYS A 62 1.73 11.44 -8.04
N TRP A 63 3.01 11.17 -8.32
CA TRP A 63 4.13 11.34 -7.38
C TRP A 63 4.24 12.77 -6.83
N TYR A 64 3.91 13.76 -7.67
CA TYR A 64 4.09 15.19 -7.38
C TYR A 64 2.84 15.86 -6.81
N GLU A 65 1.77 15.11 -6.57
CA GLU A 65 0.52 15.65 -6.03
C GLU A 65 0.43 15.46 -4.51
N SER A 66 -0.41 16.26 -3.86
CA SER A 66 -0.62 16.21 -2.40
C SER A 66 -1.12 14.85 -1.92
N GLU A 67 -1.83 14.09 -2.76
CA GLU A 67 -2.27 12.73 -2.44
C GLU A 67 -1.09 11.78 -2.19
N SER A 68 0.06 11.97 -2.86
CA SER A 68 1.29 11.18 -2.64
C SER A 68 1.82 11.38 -1.21
N GLU A 69 1.86 12.63 -0.75
CA GLU A 69 2.31 12.96 0.61
C GLU A 69 1.32 12.45 1.68
N GLN A 70 0.02 12.50 1.38
CA GLN A 70 -1.01 11.91 2.25
C GLN A 70 -0.82 10.39 2.38
N LEU A 71 -0.55 9.70 1.26
CA LEU A 71 -0.29 8.26 1.28
C LEU A 71 0.98 7.91 2.08
N LYS A 72 2.05 8.70 1.94
CA LYS A 72 3.28 8.51 2.73
C LYS A 72 3.06 8.73 4.23
N SER A 73 2.30 9.76 4.61
CA SER A 73 1.93 10.02 6.00
C SER A 73 1.15 8.84 6.58
N MET A 74 0.14 8.37 5.85
CA MET A 74 -0.67 7.21 6.26
C MET A 74 0.16 5.94 6.42
N ALA A 75 1.05 5.64 5.46
CA ALA A 75 1.94 4.50 5.56
C ALA A 75 2.84 4.59 6.81
N THR A 76 3.38 5.78 7.09
CA THR A 76 4.22 6.04 8.27
C THR A 76 3.43 5.83 9.57
N GLU A 77 2.19 6.32 9.65
CA GLU A 77 1.30 6.12 10.80
C GLU A 77 0.99 4.63 11.05
N MET A 78 0.96 3.82 9.99
CA MET A 78 0.80 2.36 10.07
C MET A 78 2.11 1.63 10.40
N GLY A 79 3.24 2.34 10.56
CA GLY A 79 4.55 1.75 10.75
C GLY A 79 5.15 1.10 9.50
N LEU A 80 4.62 1.44 8.32
CA LEU A 80 5.13 0.99 7.03
C LEU A 80 6.21 1.93 6.53
N ALA A 81 7.31 1.38 6.03
CA ALA A 81 8.39 2.14 5.43
C ALA A 81 8.30 2.00 3.91
N GLN A 82 8.21 3.11 3.19
CA GLN A 82 8.24 3.08 1.72
C GLN A 82 9.68 2.82 1.23
N ASP A 83 9.86 1.86 0.33
CA ASP A 83 11.17 1.50 -0.26
C ASP A 83 11.38 2.12 -1.66
N ILE A 84 10.40 2.88 -2.16
CA ILE A 84 10.46 3.52 -3.48
C ILE A 84 10.79 5.00 -3.35
N ASN A 85 11.84 5.42 -4.06
CA ASN A 85 12.42 6.76 -3.97
C ASN A 85 12.23 7.59 -5.25
N GLU A 86 11.60 7.02 -6.27
CA GLU A 86 11.41 7.62 -7.60
C GLU A 86 10.11 7.15 -8.26
N PRO A 87 9.53 7.90 -9.22
CA PRO A 87 8.31 7.48 -9.91
C PRO A 87 8.56 6.23 -10.77
N THR A 88 7.63 5.28 -10.73
CA THR A 88 7.81 3.95 -11.35
C THR A 88 7.19 3.84 -12.73
N HIS A 89 6.16 4.63 -13.04
CA HIS A 89 5.49 4.60 -14.33
C HIS A 89 5.46 5.98 -15.01
N ASN A 90 5.98 6.03 -16.25
CA ASN A 90 6.07 7.23 -17.10
C ASN A 90 6.62 8.49 -16.42
N LYS A 91 7.45 8.32 -15.38
CA LYS A 91 7.98 9.41 -14.54
C LYS A 91 6.90 10.22 -13.80
N GLN A 92 5.69 9.69 -13.63
CA GLN A 92 4.56 10.44 -13.07
C GLN A 92 3.80 9.69 -11.98
N THR A 93 3.58 8.39 -12.11
CA THR A 93 2.73 7.62 -11.19
C THR A 93 3.54 6.68 -10.29
N ILE A 94 2.95 6.33 -9.15
CA ILE A 94 3.55 5.51 -8.11
C ILE A 94 2.97 4.09 -8.14
N ASP A 95 3.82 3.11 -8.40
CA ASP A 95 3.71 1.80 -7.78
C ASP A 95 4.34 1.94 -6.39
N HIS A 96 3.66 1.49 -5.34
CA HIS A 96 4.22 1.52 -3.99
C HIS A 96 4.78 0.16 -3.60
N PHE A 97 5.85 0.21 -2.79
CA PHE A 97 6.46 -0.92 -2.12
C PHE A 97 6.70 -0.51 -0.68
N TYR A 98 6.13 -1.30 0.23
CA TYR A 98 6.19 -1.14 1.69
C TYR A 98 6.65 -2.43 2.35
#